data_AF-A0A1Y1WM31-F1
#
_entry.id   AF-A0A1Y1WM31-F1
#
_cell.length_a   1.000
_cell.length_b   1.000
_cell.length_c   1.000
_cell.angle_alpha   90.00
_cell.angle_beta   90.00
_cell.angle_gamma   90.00
#
_symmetry.space_group_name_H-M   'P 1'
#
loop_
_entity.id
_entity.type
_entity.pdbx_description
1 polymer ?
#
loop_
_entity_poly.entity_id
_entity_poly.type
_entity_poly.pdbx_seq_one_letter_code
_entity_poly.pdbx_strand_id
1 'polypeptide(L)'
;MREELRQEKRDERQLREEHKMQAIAAGMPVDDDDDDGDDDDDVGIPDISPEARDFISKLLTRDPKRRLGYNGAAEVKSHPFFQSVNWDTILDAQPAFVPQVDDIEDTEYFDSRGATLDESHKEEEQEKPKSTLGGAGAGIRFRQPSQRISHH
;
A
#
# COMPACT_ATOMS: atom_id res chain seq x y z
N MET A 1 -46.16 -18.57 32.34
CA MET A 1 -45.05 -17.63 32.09
C MET A 1 -44.19 -17.94 30.87
N ARG A 2 -43.45 -19.06 30.76
CA ARG A 2 -42.60 -19.32 29.56
C ARG A 2 -43.37 -19.71 28.29
N GLU A 3 -44.56 -20.29 28.43
CA GLU A 3 -45.41 -20.64 27.27
C GLU A 3 -46.21 -19.44 26.76
N GLU A 4 -46.63 -18.55 27.66
CA GLU A 4 -47.31 -17.29 27.30
C GLU A 4 -46.39 -16.40 26.47
N LEU A 5 -45.11 -16.27 26.83
CA LEU A 5 -44.13 -15.52 26.03
C LEU A 5 -43.89 -16.13 24.64
N ARG A 6 -44.03 -17.47 24.52
CA ARG A 6 -43.93 -18.15 23.22
C ARG A 6 -45.18 -17.94 22.37
N GLN A 7 -46.33 -17.85 23.03
CA GLN A 7 -47.60 -17.55 22.39
C GLN A 7 -47.62 -16.08 21.92
N GLU A 8 -47.18 -15.15 22.76
CA GLU A 8 -47.07 -13.73 22.45
C GLU A 8 -46.13 -13.47 21.26
N LYS A 9 -44.98 -14.16 21.18
CA LYS A 9 -44.10 -14.08 20.00
C LYS A 9 -44.72 -14.66 18.73
N ARG A 10 -45.62 -15.64 18.84
CA ARG A 10 -46.37 -16.17 17.69
C ARG A 10 -47.42 -15.17 17.26
N ASP A 11 -48.17 -14.62 18.21
CA ASP A 11 -49.24 -13.66 17.97
C ASP A 11 -48.65 -12.36 17.38
N GLU A 12 -47.50 -11.88 17.87
CA GLU A 12 -46.77 -10.72 17.34
C GLU A 12 -46.26 -10.96 15.92
N ARG A 13 -45.72 -12.16 15.64
CA ARG A 13 -45.30 -12.55 14.29
C ARG A 13 -46.49 -12.61 13.33
N GLN A 14 -47.63 -13.09 13.81
CA GLN A 14 -48.86 -13.21 13.04
C GLN A 14 -49.46 -11.83 12.74
N LEU A 15 -49.43 -10.92 13.72
CA LEU A 15 -49.87 -9.52 13.57
C LEU A 15 -48.99 -8.76 12.56
N ARG A 16 -47.67 -8.99 12.58
CA ARG A 16 -46.74 -8.41 11.59
C ARG A 16 -47.01 -8.95 10.18
N GLU A 17 -47.29 -10.24 10.03
CA GLU A 17 -47.67 -10.84 8.75
C GLU A 17 -49.02 -10.30 8.25
N GLU A 18 -50.00 -10.14 9.12
CA GLU A 18 -51.32 -9.58 8.77
C GLU A 18 -51.20 -8.11 8.32
N HIS A 19 -50.44 -7.30 9.04
CA HIS A 19 -50.16 -5.92 8.66
C HIS A 19 -49.40 -5.83 7.33
N LYS A 20 -48.48 -6.76 7.05
CA LYS A 20 -47.77 -6.85 5.76
C LYS A 20 -48.73 -7.20 4.62
N MET A 21 -49.66 -8.13 4.81
CA MET A 21 -50.70 -8.45 3.82
C MET A 21 -51.66 -7.28 3.58
N GLN A 22 -52.02 -6.55 4.63
CA GLN A 22 -52.88 -5.37 4.53
C GLN A 22 -52.20 -4.25 3.70
N ALA A 23 -50.90 -4.03 3.89
CA ALA A 23 -50.12 -3.04 3.15
C ALA A 23 -50.02 -3.40 1.64
N ILE A 24 -49.83 -4.68 1.32
CA ILE A 24 -49.85 -5.18 -0.07
C ILE A 24 -51.22 -4.94 -0.72
N ALA A 25 -52.32 -5.22 -0.01
CA ALA A 25 -53.68 -5.01 -0.51
C ALA A 25 -54.01 -3.51 -0.73
N ALA A 26 -53.38 -2.63 0.05
CA ALA A 26 -53.50 -1.18 -0.09
C ALA A 26 -52.60 -0.59 -1.20
N GLY A 27 -51.80 -1.42 -1.89
CA GLY A 27 -50.90 -0.98 -2.95
C GLY A 27 -49.71 -0.13 -2.44
N MET A 28 -49.35 -0.29 -1.17
CA MET A 28 -48.18 0.38 -0.59
C MET A 28 -46.92 -0.41 -0.95
N PRO A 29 -45.84 0.22 -1.46
CA PRO A 29 -44.59 -0.48 -1.72
C PRO A 29 -44.07 -1.04 -0.39
N VAL A 30 -43.88 -2.35 -0.35
CA VAL A 30 -43.09 -3.00 0.69
C VAL A 30 -41.64 -2.75 0.31
N ASP A 31 -41.04 -1.73 0.91
CA ASP A 31 -39.62 -1.45 0.76
C ASP A 31 -38.85 -2.69 1.23
N ASP A 32 -38.31 -3.47 0.28
CA ASP A 32 -37.33 -4.54 0.51
C ASP A 32 -35.95 -3.91 0.82
N ASP A 33 -35.91 -2.92 1.73
CA ASP A 33 -34.70 -2.23 2.20
C ASP A 33 -34.25 -2.78 3.57
N ASP A 34 -34.25 -4.11 3.71
CA ASP A 34 -33.25 -4.79 4.55
C ASP A 34 -32.09 -5.21 3.61
N ASP A 35 -31.60 -4.26 2.81
CA ASP A 35 -30.23 -4.31 2.30
C ASP A 35 -29.36 -4.08 3.54
N ASP A 36 -28.92 -5.18 4.16
CA ASP A 36 -27.66 -5.24 4.90
C ASP A 36 -26.51 -4.94 3.91
N GLY A 37 -26.62 -3.86 3.14
CA GLY A 37 -25.51 -3.21 2.52
C GLY A 37 -24.59 -2.92 3.68
N ASP A 38 -23.48 -3.66 3.69
CA ASP A 38 -22.23 -3.20 4.28
C ASP A 38 -22.32 -1.69 4.28
N ASP A 39 -22.41 -1.07 5.46
CA ASP A 39 -22.02 0.32 5.62
C ASP A 39 -20.61 0.33 5.06
N ASP A 40 -20.53 0.58 3.75
CA ASP A 40 -19.34 0.84 2.98
C ASP A 40 -18.62 1.77 3.90
N ASP A 41 -17.54 1.25 4.49
CA ASP A 41 -16.66 2.06 5.29
C ASP A 41 -16.53 3.35 4.49
N ASP A 42 -17.08 4.46 5.02
CA ASP A 42 -16.74 5.80 4.61
C ASP A 42 -15.29 5.97 5.06
N VAL A 43 -14.40 5.16 4.49
CA VAL A 43 -13.00 5.42 4.31
C VAL A 43 -13.04 6.62 3.40
N GLY A 44 -13.27 7.79 4.01
CA GLY A 44 -13.30 9.06 3.31
C GLY A 44 -12.08 9.07 2.43
N ILE A 45 -12.30 8.88 1.13
CA ILE A 45 -11.20 8.84 0.18
C ILE A 45 -10.55 10.20 0.40
N PRO A 46 -9.27 10.24 0.84
CA PRO A 46 -8.65 11.50 1.20
C PRO A 46 -8.85 12.48 0.06
N ASP A 47 -9.08 13.76 0.37
CA ASP A 47 -9.28 14.81 -0.61
C ASP A 47 -8.04 14.91 -1.52
N ILE A 48 -8.03 14.10 -2.58
CA ILE A 48 -6.98 14.03 -3.58
C ILE A 48 -7.33 15.06 -4.64
N SER A 49 -6.42 16.00 -4.87
CA SER A 49 -6.56 16.98 -5.95
C SER A 49 -6.88 16.31 -7.31
N PRO A 50 -7.71 16.92 -8.17
CA PRO A 50 -8.03 16.38 -9.49
C PRO A 50 -6.78 16.06 -10.32
N GLU A 51 -5.75 16.89 -10.22
CA GLU A 51 -4.47 16.73 -10.92
C GLU A 51 -3.72 15.50 -10.43
N ALA A 52 -3.74 15.21 -9.12
CA ALA A 52 -3.14 14.02 -8.55
C ALA A 52 -3.89 12.75 -8.96
N ARG A 53 -5.22 12.79 -8.97
CA ARG A 53 -6.06 11.67 -9.43
C ARG A 53 -5.79 11.34 -10.90
N ASP A 54 -5.72 12.36 -11.75
CA ASP A 54 -5.40 12.20 -13.18
C ASP A 54 -3.98 11.65 -13.37
N PHE A 55 -3.00 12.18 -12.63
CA PHE A 55 -1.62 11.72 -12.68
C PHE A 55 -1.49 10.23 -12.33
N ILE A 56 -2.09 9.81 -11.21
CA ILE A 56 -2.09 8.41 -10.76
C ILE A 56 -2.77 7.51 -11.80
N SER A 57 -3.93 7.93 -12.34
CA SER A 57 -4.67 7.15 -13.33
C SER A 57 -3.85 6.91 -14.61
N LYS A 58 -3.11 7.93 -15.07
CA LYS A 58 -2.25 7.83 -16.26
C LYS A 58 -1.00 6.98 -16.02
N LEU A 59 -0.43 7.00 -14.81
CA LEU A 59 0.67 6.10 -14.42
C LEU A 59 0.21 4.64 -14.30
N LEU A 60 -0.99 4.41 -13.79
CA LEU A 60 -1.56 3.07 -13.60
C LEU A 60 -2.30 2.55 -14.84
N THR A 61 -2.06 3.14 -16.01
CA THR A 61 -2.63 2.65 -17.26
C THR A 61 -2.13 1.22 -17.53
N ARG A 62 -3.09 0.30 -17.72
CA ARG A 62 -2.84 -1.13 -17.91
C ARG A 62 -2.01 -1.43 -19.15
N ASP A 63 -2.24 -0.70 -20.24
CA ASP A 63 -1.43 -0.78 -21.46
C ASP A 63 -0.12 0.00 -21.30
N PRO A 64 1.06 -0.66 -21.33
CA PRO A 64 2.35 0.01 -21.18
C PRO A 64 2.63 1.07 -22.24
N LYS A 65 2.11 0.93 -23.46
CA LYS A 65 2.36 1.88 -24.56
C LYS A 65 1.59 3.19 -24.40
N ARG A 66 0.51 3.16 -23.61
CA ARG A 66 -0.35 4.31 -23.31
C ARG A 66 -0.07 4.91 -21.94
N ARG A 67 0.80 4.27 -21.16
CA ARG A 67 1.19 4.73 -19.84
C ARG A 67 1.99 6.02 -19.93
N LEU A 68 1.70 6.95 -19.03
CA LEU A 68 2.46 8.20 -18.93
C LEU A 68 3.95 7.88 -18.70
N GLY A 69 4.82 8.51 -19.50
CA GLY A 69 6.26 8.29 -19.45
C GLY A 69 6.75 7.20 -20.42
N TYR A 70 5.87 6.56 -21.20
CA TYR A 70 6.26 5.62 -22.25
C TYR A 70 7.20 6.27 -23.28
N ASN A 71 6.93 7.52 -23.68
CA ASN A 71 7.81 8.27 -24.60
C ASN A 71 8.91 9.05 -23.88
N GLY A 72 9.08 8.84 -22.56
CA GLY A 72 10.15 9.41 -21.76
C GLY A 72 9.68 10.35 -20.65
N ALA A 73 10.65 10.79 -19.83
CA ALA A 73 10.39 11.55 -18.61
C ALA A 73 9.78 12.94 -18.85
N ALA A 74 9.90 13.51 -20.06
CA ALA A 74 9.33 14.83 -20.37
C ALA A 74 7.81 14.88 -20.18
N GLU A 75 7.09 13.81 -20.54
CA GLU A 75 5.63 13.72 -20.36
C GLU A 75 5.25 13.84 -18.89
N VAL A 76 5.99 13.13 -18.02
CA VAL A 76 5.81 13.14 -16.57
C VAL A 76 6.08 14.54 -16.02
N LYS A 77 7.21 15.15 -16.41
CA LYS A 77 7.62 16.49 -15.96
C LYS A 77 6.62 17.59 -16.35
N SER A 78 5.98 17.44 -17.51
CA SER A 78 5.00 18.41 -18.03
C SER A 78 3.59 18.27 -17.43
N HIS A 79 3.34 17.27 -16.59
CA HIS A 79 2.02 17.03 -16.04
C HIS A 79 1.58 18.17 -15.10
N PRO A 80 0.29 18.60 -15.10
CA PRO A 80 -0.20 19.66 -14.22
C PRO A 80 0.05 19.41 -12.72
N PHE A 81 0.11 18.13 -12.32
CA PHE A 81 0.50 17.73 -10.96
C PHE A 81 1.86 18.31 -10.52
N PHE A 82 2.80 18.49 -11.44
CA PHE A 82 4.13 19.05 -11.18
C PHE A 82 4.29 20.50 -11.65
N GLN A 83 3.20 21.24 -11.87
CA GLN A 83 3.28 22.63 -12.37
C GLN A 83 4.10 23.58 -11.48
N SER A 84 4.15 23.31 -10.17
CA SER A 84 4.92 24.10 -9.19
C SER A 84 6.37 23.67 -9.07
N VAL A 85 6.78 22.59 -9.75
CA VAL A 85 8.11 22.01 -9.66
C VAL A 85 9.02 22.61 -10.73
N ASN A 86 10.11 23.25 -10.28
CA ASN A 86 11.20 23.63 -11.16
C ASN A 86 12.25 22.50 -11.23
N TRP A 87 12.26 21.78 -12.34
CA TRP A 87 13.15 20.63 -12.56
C TRP A 87 14.62 21.00 -12.71
N ASP A 88 14.94 22.25 -13.06
CA ASP A 88 16.33 22.71 -13.21
C ASP A 88 16.98 22.96 -11.84
N THR A 89 16.18 23.32 -10.83
CA THR A 89 16.66 23.64 -9.48
C THR A 89 16.27 22.59 -8.43
N ILE A 90 15.61 21.50 -8.82
CA ILE A 90 15.09 20.49 -7.88
C ILE A 90 16.20 19.85 -7.04
N LEU A 91 17.40 19.71 -7.59
CA LEU A 91 18.54 19.11 -6.89
C LEU A 91 19.10 20.01 -5.78
N ASP A 92 18.87 21.31 -5.88
CA ASP A 92 19.31 22.31 -4.91
C ASP A 92 18.18 22.73 -3.94
N ALA A 93 16.94 22.27 -4.19
CA ALA A 93 15.79 22.61 -3.38
C ALA A 93 15.89 21.97 -1.98
N GLN A 94 15.48 22.72 -0.95
CA GLN A 94 15.35 22.18 0.40
C GLN A 94 14.32 21.04 0.39
N PRO A 95 14.67 19.84 0.90
CA PRO A 95 13.72 18.73 0.96
C PRO A 95 12.59 19.06 1.92
N ALA A 96 11.38 18.61 1.58
CA ALA A 96 10.20 18.80 2.43
C ALA A 96 10.31 18.05 3.78
N PHE A 97 11.21 17.06 3.85
CA PHE A 97 11.46 16.26 5.03
C PHE A 97 12.95 16.00 5.16
N VAL A 98 13.50 16.30 6.35
CA VAL A 98 14.86 15.94 6.75
C VAL A 98 14.72 14.97 7.93
N PRO A 99 15.14 13.70 7.78
CA PRO A 99 15.17 12.74 8.88
C PRO A 99 15.92 13.32 10.09
N GLN A 100 15.35 13.16 11.28
CA GLN A 100 16.07 13.45 12.51
C GLN A 100 16.95 12.24 12.82
N VAL A 101 18.22 12.45 13.10
CA VAL A 101 19.16 11.35 13.34
C VAL A 101 19.96 11.71 14.58
N ASP A 102 19.97 10.82 15.56
CA ASP A 102 20.65 11.06 16.84
C ASP A 102 22.16 10.81 16.74
N ASP A 103 22.58 9.78 16.00
CA ASP A 103 23.98 9.39 15.81
C ASP A 103 24.23 8.81 14.41
N ILE A 104 25.50 8.72 13.99
CA ILE A 104 25.88 8.12 12.70
C ILE A 104 25.49 6.62 12.58
N GLU A 105 25.29 5.95 13.72
CA GLU A 105 24.87 4.54 13.78
C GLU A 105 23.34 4.38 13.92
N ASP A 106 22.58 5.47 13.86
CA ASP A 106 21.13 5.41 14.02
C ASP A 106 20.45 4.62 12.89
N THR A 107 19.59 3.68 13.29
CA THR A 107 18.87 2.79 12.39
C THR A 107 17.35 2.95 12.48
N GLU A 108 16.83 4.07 13.01
CA GLU A 108 15.38 4.24 13.26
C GLU A 108 14.51 4.16 12.00
N TYR A 109 15.00 4.61 10.84
CA TYR A 109 14.28 4.53 9.57
C TYR A 109 14.47 3.18 8.85
N PHE A 110 15.21 2.24 9.44
CA PHE A 110 15.37 0.88 8.92
C PHE A 110 14.39 -0.07 9.60
N ASP A 111 13.87 -1.01 8.82
CA ASP A 111 13.09 -2.11 9.35
C ASP A 111 14.00 -3.07 10.14
N SER A 112 13.53 -3.56 11.28
CA SER A 112 14.25 -4.54 12.08
C SER A 112 14.31 -5.92 11.44
N ARG A 113 13.52 -6.18 10.38
CA ARG A 113 13.56 -7.43 9.60
C ARG A 113 14.95 -7.66 9.00
N GLY A 114 15.72 -8.55 9.63
CA GLY A 114 17.09 -8.92 9.24
C GLY A 114 18.19 -8.32 10.12
N ALA A 115 17.86 -7.37 11.00
CA ALA A 115 18.76 -6.86 12.03
C ALA A 115 18.66 -7.66 13.35
N THR A 116 17.59 -8.46 13.51
CA THR A 116 17.48 -9.45 14.57
C THR A 116 18.49 -10.56 14.32
N LEU A 117 19.44 -10.76 15.23
CA LEU A 117 20.31 -11.92 15.25
C LEU A 117 19.44 -13.17 15.39
N ASP A 118 19.20 -13.82 14.27
CA ASP A 118 18.71 -15.17 14.20
C ASP A 118 19.76 -16.08 14.87
N GLU A 119 19.46 -16.59 16.05
CA GLU A 119 20.34 -17.50 16.80
C GLU A 119 20.41 -18.92 16.20
N SER A 120 19.89 -19.16 14.99
CA SER A 120 19.99 -20.48 14.33
C SER A 120 21.35 -20.78 13.71
N HIS A 121 22.30 -19.84 13.74
CA HIS A 121 23.71 -20.13 13.51
C HIS A 121 24.44 -20.59 14.79
N LYS A 122 23.99 -21.70 15.39
CA LYS A 122 24.81 -22.46 16.35
C LYS A 122 25.59 -23.53 15.59
N GLU A 123 26.88 -23.24 15.40
CA GLU A 123 28.02 -24.18 15.33
C GLU A 123 27.80 -25.50 14.55
N GLU A 124 28.02 -25.49 13.23
CA GLU A 124 28.59 -26.67 12.56
C GLU A 124 30.12 -26.54 12.58
N GLU A 125 30.76 -27.33 13.44
CA GLU A 125 32.21 -27.51 13.50
C GLU A 125 32.78 -27.92 12.13
N GLN A 126 34.00 -27.44 11.90
CA GLN A 126 34.80 -27.56 10.71
C GLN A 126 34.99 -29.00 10.20
N GLU A 127 34.53 -29.28 8.98
CA GLU A 127 35.30 -30.10 8.04
C GLU A 127 35.51 -29.33 6.74
N LYS A 128 36.78 -29.03 6.43
CA LYS A 128 37.19 -28.43 5.16
C LYS A 128 36.94 -29.41 4.01
N PRO A 129 36.08 -29.12 3.00
CA PRO A 129 36.11 -29.90 1.78
C PRO A 129 37.34 -29.54 0.95
N LYS A 130 38.21 -30.55 0.77
CA LYS A 130 39.37 -30.52 -0.12
C LYS A 130 38.93 -30.36 -1.58
N SER A 131 39.47 -29.34 -2.22
CA SER A 131 39.80 -29.22 -3.65
C SER A 131 38.93 -29.99 -4.66
N THR A 132 38.09 -29.28 -5.41
CA THR A 132 37.74 -29.68 -6.78
C THR A 132 37.66 -28.44 -7.70
N LEU A 133 38.43 -28.53 -8.77
CA LEU A 133 38.59 -27.64 -9.94
C LEU A 133 37.31 -26.92 -10.40
N GLY A 134 37.34 -25.58 -10.50
CA GLY A 134 36.25 -24.77 -11.04
C GLY A 134 36.72 -23.38 -11.47
N GLY A 135 36.66 -23.11 -12.77
CA GLY A 135 37.16 -21.88 -13.38
C GLY A 135 36.32 -20.62 -13.08
N ALA A 136 37.01 -19.48 -13.19
CA ALA A 136 36.49 -18.14 -13.43
C ALA A 136 35.54 -17.51 -12.38
N GLY A 137 35.94 -17.51 -11.11
CA GLY A 137 35.45 -16.52 -10.13
C GLY A 137 36.34 -15.27 -10.11
N ALA A 138 36.41 -14.51 -11.21
CA ALA A 138 37.06 -13.20 -11.17
C ALA A 138 36.21 -12.26 -10.31
N GLY A 139 36.61 -12.09 -9.04
CA GLY A 139 35.88 -11.33 -8.05
C GLY A 139 35.44 -9.97 -8.58
N ILE A 140 34.15 -9.68 -8.47
CA ILE A 140 33.54 -8.39 -8.82
C ILE A 140 34.09 -7.34 -7.85
N ARG A 141 35.23 -6.74 -8.19
CA ARG A 141 35.77 -5.58 -7.48
C ARG A 141 35.26 -4.32 -8.14
N PHE A 142 34.13 -3.82 -7.66
CA PHE A 142 33.67 -2.48 -7.98
C PHE A 142 34.41 -1.47 -7.10
N ARG A 143 35.46 -0.83 -7.62
CA ARG A 143 36.07 0.34 -6.98
C ARG A 143 35.41 1.59 -7.54
N GLN A 144 34.72 2.34 -6.69
CA GLN A 144 34.29 3.69 -7.04
C GLN A 144 35.55 4.55 -7.32
N PRO A 145 35.65 5.21 -8.49
CA PRO A 145 36.86 5.96 -8.88
C PRO A 145 37.25 7.07 -7.89
N SER A 146 36.28 7.62 -7.16
CA SER A 146 36.44 8.78 -6.27
C SER A 146 37.28 8.50 -5.00
N GLN A 147 37.51 7.24 -4.65
CA GLN A 147 38.20 6.83 -3.42
C GLN A 147 39.71 6.57 -3.60
N ARG A 148 40.35 7.09 -4.66
CA ARG A 148 41.82 7.07 -4.78
C ARG A 148 42.43 8.13 -3.88
N ILE A 149 42.69 7.74 -2.64
CA ILE A 149 43.56 8.47 -1.73
C ILE A 149 44.94 8.54 -2.41
N SER A 150 45.35 9.75 -2.82
CA SER A 150 46.70 10.01 -3.32
C SER A 150 47.65 9.99 -2.14
N HIS A 151 48.28 8.85 -1.87
CA HIS A 151 49.49 8.83 -1.03
C HIS A 151 50.64 9.37 -1.87
N HIS A 152 51.13 10.56 -1.52
CA HIS A 152 52.50 11.01 -1.81
C HIS A 152 53.32 10.83 -0.53
#